data_AF-A0A6A1UL37-F1
#
_entry.id   AF-A0A6A1UL37-F1
#
_cell.length_a   1.000
_cell.length_b   1.000
_cell.length_c   1.000
_cell.angle_alpha   90.00
_cell.angle_beta   90.00
_cell.angle_gamma   90.00
#
_symmetry.space_group_name_H-M   'P 1'
#
loop_
_entity.id
_entity.type
_entity.pdbx_description
1 polymer ?
#
loop_
_entity_poly.entity_id
_entity_poly.type
_entity_poly.pdbx_seq_one_letter_code
_entity_poly.pdbx_strand_id
1 'polypeptide(L)'
;MVMRGSSRFMFPFCSGKKHQYVGADEFGYMLADILKQNDVDNSHLRFHPHARTALAFVTLKKNSEREFMLSCKPSADKLLCEDEIEARLIKKTSIFHYGSISLIEEPFRSAHLVAIDFAEKYGCVLSYDPILRPSLRPSSETALKGIMSVCDQSDITKISHEEVAFLIGGDDPYDNDVEFKGWVAGVKDEAVDTTGASFSFAGGILNILTS
;
A
#
# COMPACT_ATOMS: atom_id res chain seq x y z
N MET A 1 16.63 9.57 -8.95
CA MET A 1 17.56 9.42 -7.81
C MET A 1 17.31 8.05 -7.19
N VAL A 2 18.15 7.07 -7.44
CA VAL A 2 18.04 5.74 -6.79
C VAL A 2 18.73 5.86 -5.44
N MET A 3 17.95 6.00 -4.38
CA MET A 3 18.45 6.02 -2.99
C MET A 3 18.90 4.60 -2.63
N ARG A 4 20.21 4.40 -2.48
CA ARG A 4 20.78 3.21 -1.81
C ARG A 4 20.82 3.50 -0.32
N GLY A 5 20.02 2.78 0.46
CA GLY A 5 19.94 2.95 1.92
C GLY A 5 19.54 1.65 2.60
N SER A 6 20.48 1.08 3.34
CA SER A 6 20.33 -0.11 4.17
C SER A 6 19.54 0.21 5.44
N SER A 7 18.20 0.18 5.42
CA SER A 7 17.41 0.19 6.65
C SER A 7 16.10 -0.58 6.48
N ARG A 8 15.59 -1.11 7.60
CA ARG A 8 14.49 -2.07 7.68
C ARG A 8 13.15 -1.34 7.57
N PHE A 9 12.51 -1.36 6.41
CA PHE A 9 11.22 -0.68 6.19
C PHE A 9 10.07 -1.66 6.00
N MET A 10 8.84 -1.18 5.78
CA MET A 10 7.72 -1.94 5.24
C MET A 10 6.90 -1.02 4.32
N PHE A 11 6.75 -1.36 3.04
CA PHE A 11 5.87 -0.70 2.05
C PHE A 11 4.87 -1.70 1.44
N PRO A 12 3.78 -1.24 0.79
CA PRO A 12 2.87 -2.15 0.08
C PRO A 12 3.61 -2.85 -1.06
N PHE A 13 4.65 -2.21 -1.60
CA PHE A 13 5.62 -2.76 -2.55
C PHE A 13 7.03 -2.23 -2.21
N CYS A 14 7.91 -3.10 -1.66
CA CYS A 14 9.37 -2.97 -1.41
C CYS A 14 9.87 -2.57 0.00
N SER A 15 10.85 -3.33 0.49
CA SER A 15 11.60 -3.27 1.76
C SER A 15 10.73 -3.53 2.98
N GLY A 16 10.83 -4.75 3.54
CA GLY A 16 10.14 -5.22 4.75
C GLY A 16 9.70 -6.65 4.69
N LYS A 17 9.73 -7.35 5.83
CA LYS A 17 9.34 -8.76 5.94
C LYS A 17 7.90 -8.95 5.48
N LYS A 18 7.73 -9.37 4.22
CA LYS A 18 6.42 -9.51 3.61
C LYS A 18 5.75 -10.79 4.05
N HIS A 19 4.58 -10.70 4.68
CA HIS A 19 3.60 -11.78 4.62
C HIS A 19 2.77 -11.54 3.38
N GLN A 20 3.27 -12.00 2.22
CA GLN A 20 2.55 -11.86 0.97
C GLN A 20 2.82 -13.09 0.11
N TYR A 21 1.82 -13.43 -0.69
CA TYR A 21 1.93 -14.43 -1.72
C TYR A 21 2.18 -13.76 -3.08
N VAL A 22 3.11 -14.32 -3.84
CA VAL A 22 3.16 -14.21 -5.30
C VAL A 22 2.83 -15.59 -5.89
N GLY A 23 2.53 -15.67 -7.18
CA GLY A 23 2.36 -16.98 -7.83
C GLY A 23 3.69 -17.71 -7.94
N ALA A 24 3.67 -19.03 -7.87
CA ALA A 24 4.80 -19.88 -8.26
C ALA A 24 4.95 -19.88 -9.80
N ASP A 25 5.21 -18.71 -10.37
CA ASP A 25 5.30 -18.43 -11.79
C ASP A 25 6.40 -17.41 -12.10
N GLU A 26 6.73 -17.25 -13.39
CA GLU A 26 7.82 -16.37 -13.86
C GLU A 26 7.68 -14.93 -13.36
N PHE A 27 6.44 -14.42 -13.25
CA PHE A 27 6.21 -13.08 -12.72
C PHE A 27 6.49 -13.02 -11.22
N GLY A 28 6.12 -14.04 -10.46
CA GLY A 28 6.43 -14.13 -9.03
C GLY A 28 7.93 -14.19 -8.76
N TYR A 29 8.67 -15.00 -9.52
CA TYR A 29 10.14 -15.09 -9.42
C TYR A 29 10.80 -13.77 -9.82
N MET A 30 10.35 -13.15 -10.90
CA MET A 30 10.82 -11.83 -11.33
C MET A 30 10.62 -10.78 -10.23
N LEU A 31 9.44 -10.73 -9.59
CA LEU A 31 9.19 -9.81 -8.48
C LEU A 31 10.13 -10.09 -7.30
N ALA A 32 10.32 -11.35 -6.92
CA ALA A 32 11.24 -11.73 -5.84
C ALA A 32 12.68 -11.27 -6.12
N ASP A 33 13.14 -11.41 -7.36
CA ASP A 33 14.47 -10.95 -7.79
C ASP A 33 14.58 -9.42 -7.78
N ILE A 34 13.56 -8.70 -8.24
CA ILE A 34 13.53 -7.23 -8.17
C ILE A 34 13.62 -6.76 -6.71
N LEU A 35 12.87 -7.40 -5.79
CA LEU A 35 12.98 -7.10 -4.36
C LEU A 35 14.43 -7.28 -3.88
N LYS A 36 15.03 -8.43 -4.19
CA LYS A 36 16.41 -8.74 -3.80
C LYS A 36 17.43 -7.76 -4.36
N GLN A 37 17.29 -7.36 -5.63
CA GLN A 37 18.18 -6.39 -6.28
C GLN A 37 18.09 -4.98 -5.68
N ASN A 38 16.98 -4.67 -5.00
CA ASN A 38 16.75 -3.39 -4.31
C ASN A 38 16.93 -3.52 -2.79
N ASP A 39 17.70 -4.52 -2.32
CA ASP A 39 18.02 -4.74 -0.91
C ASP A 39 16.79 -4.88 0.01
N VAL A 40 15.68 -5.37 -0.54
CA VAL A 40 14.45 -5.67 0.20
C VAL A 40 14.55 -7.07 0.81
N ASP A 41 14.38 -7.16 2.13
CA ASP A 41 14.19 -8.45 2.81
C ASP A 41 12.91 -9.13 2.30
N ASN A 42 13.09 -10.17 1.48
CA ASN A 42 12.03 -10.99 0.92
C ASN A 42 12.01 -12.41 1.52
N SER A 43 12.69 -12.64 2.65
CA SER A 43 12.80 -13.97 3.29
C SER A 43 11.46 -14.59 3.71
N HIS A 44 10.41 -13.77 3.78
CA HIS A 44 9.06 -14.19 4.12
C HIS A 44 8.08 -14.14 2.95
N LEU A 45 8.53 -13.74 1.76
CA LEU A 45 7.72 -13.82 0.54
C LEU A 45 7.42 -15.29 0.21
N ARG A 46 6.13 -15.61 0.06
CA ARG A 46 5.67 -16.97 -0.22
C ARG A 46 5.24 -17.10 -1.67
N PHE A 47 5.39 -18.30 -2.23
CA PHE A 47 4.98 -18.63 -3.59
C PHE A 47 3.78 -19.57 -3.55
N HIS A 48 2.63 -19.11 -4.06
CA HIS A 48 1.41 -19.89 -4.08
C HIS A 48 1.44 -20.88 -5.26
N PRO A 49 1.30 -22.20 -5.03
CA PRO A 49 1.50 -23.22 -6.06
C PRO A 49 0.38 -23.25 -7.13
N HIS A 50 -0.80 -22.71 -6.81
CA HIS A 50 -1.99 -22.83 -7.67
C HIS A 50 -2.59 -21.50 -8.14
N ALA A 51 -2.09 -20.37 -7.63
CA ALA A 51 -2.63 -19.05 -7.94
C ALA A 51 -1.56 -18.25 -8.67
N ARG A 52 -2.00 -17.39 -9.61
CA ARG A 52 -1.08 -16.61 -10.44
C ARG A 52 -0.69 -15.30 -9.76
N THR A 53 0.49 -14.81 -10.06
CA THR A 53 0.89 -13.44 -9.72
C THR A 53 -0.08 -12.44 -10.37
N ALA A 54 -0.51 -11.43 -9.61
CA ALA A 54 -1.38 -10.37 -10.12
C ALA A 54 -0.72 -9.61 -11.27
N LEU A 55 -1.49 -9.33 -12.32
CA LEU A 55 -1.05 -8.49 -13.43
C LEU A 55 -1.95 -7.25 -13.54
N ALA A 56 -1.32 -6.10 -13.67
CA ALA A 56 -1.99 -4.84 -13.99
C ALA A 56 -1.56 -4.39 -15.39
N PHE A 57 -2.51 -4.24 -16.29
CA PHE A 57 -2.29 -3.63 -17.59
C PHE A 57 -2.59 -2.14 -17.49
N VAL A 58 -1.64 -1.31 -17.90
CA VAL A 58 -1.78 0.14 -17.89
C VAL A 58 -1.86 0.62 -19.33
N THR A 59 -2.94 1.31 -19.67
CA THR A 59 -3.10 1.96 -20.97
C THR A 59 -3.15 3.47 -20.79
N LEU A 60 -2.36 4.19 -21.59
CA LEU A 60 -2.41 5.65 -21.68
C LEU A 60 -3.43 6.04 -22.74
N LYS A 61 -4.51 6.72 -22.35
CA LYS A 61 -5.49 7.29 -23.28
C LYS A 61 -4.94 8.55 -23.94
N LYS A 62 -5.52 8.94 -25.08
CA LYS A 62 -5.10 10.13 -25.87
C LYS A 62 -5.22 11.45 -25.10
N ASN A 63 -6.02 11.51 -24.04
CA ASN A 63 -6.19 12.64 -23.14
C ASN A 63 -5.31 12.56 -21.88
N SER A 64 -4.28 11.70 -21.88
CA SER A 64 -3.42 11.44 -20.71
C SER A 64 -4.13 10.79 -19.51
N GLU A 65 -5.40 10.42 -19.63
CA GLU A 65 -6.08 9.59 -18.64
C GLU A 65 -5.54 8.16 -18.68
N ARG A 66 -5.49 7.51 -17.53
CA ARG A 66 -4.96 6.15 -17.42
C ARG A 66 -6.07 5.17 -17.14
N GLU A 67 -6.02 4.06 -17.84
CA GLU A 67 -6.88 2.92 -17.59
C GLU A 67 -6.05 1.78 -17.04
N PHE A 68 -6.41 1.35 -15.83
CA PHE A 68 -5.81 0.19 -15.17
C PHE A 68 -6.77 -0.97 -15.31
N MET A 69 -6.35 -2.02 -16.00
CA MET A 69 -7.07 -3.28 -16.05
C MET A 69 -6.31 -4.31 -15.21
N LEU A 70 -6.94 -4.77 -14.14
CA LEU A 70 -6.38 -5.79 -13.26
C LEU A 70 -6.84 -7.17 -13.72
N SER A 71 -5.89 -7.99 -14.15
CA SER A 71 -6.10 -9.40 -14.43
C SER A 71 -5.82 -10.18 -13.16
N CYS A 72 -6.84 -10.28 -12.30
CA CYS A 72 -6.74 -10.89 -10.98
C CYS A 72 -7.99 -11.72 -10.70
N LYS A 73 -8.00 -13.01 -11.09
CA LYS A 73 -9.10 -13.91 -10.72
C LYS A 73 -8.64 -15.34 -10.40
N PRO A 74 -8.56 -15.69 -9.10
CA PRO A 74 -7.95 -14.88 -8.03
C PRO A 74 -6.42 -14.89 -8.16
N SER A 75 -5.78 -13.77 -7.80
CA SER A 75 -4.32 -13.67 -7.77
C SER A 75 -3.77 -14.07 -6.40
N ALA A 76 -2.53 -14.53 -6.38
CA ALA A 76 -1.89 -15.11 -5.20
C ALA A 76 -1.88 -14.16 -3.99
N ASP A 77 -1.66 -12.86 -4.21
CA ASP A 77 -1.58 -11.82 -3.17
C ASP A 77 -2.86 -11.71 -2.31
N LYS A 78 -4.00 -12.15 -2.84
CA LYS A 78 -5.31 -12.10 -2.18
C LYS A 78 -5.61 -13.34 -1.32
N LEU A 79 -4.74 -14.35 -1.32
CA LEU A 79 -5.01 -15.64 -0.69
C LEU A 79 -4.33 -15.81 0.69
N LEU A 80 -3.71 -14.75 1.21
CA LEU A 80 -3.13 -14.77 2.55
C LEU A 80 -4.25 -14.84 3.61
N CYS A 81 -4.14 -15.79 4.52
CA CYS A 81 -5.08 -15.98 5.63
C CYS A 81 -4.55 -15.42 6.95
N GLU A 82 -5.45 -15.21 7.91
CA GLU A 82 -5.12 -14.65 9.22
C GLU A 82 -4.23 -15.55 10.09
N ASP A 83 -4.39 -16.86 9.99
CA ASP A 83 -3.59 -17.86 10.71
C ASP A 83 -2.14 -17.95 10.19
N GLU A 84 -1.89 -17.36 9.02
CA GLU A 84 -0.57 -17.28 8.40
C GLU A 84 0.24 -16.06 8.84
N ILE A 85 -0.38 -15.12 9.57
CA ILE A 85 0.27 -13.91 10.06
C ILE A 85 1.14 -14.22 11.28
N GLU A 86 2.45 -14.07 11.11
CA GLU A 86 3.43 -14.36 12.14
C GLU A 86 3.73 -13.10 12.96
N ALA A 87 3.09 -12.99 14.13
CA ALA A 87 3.30 -11.90 15.09
C ALA A 87 4.78 -11.58 15.39
N ARG A 88 5.64 -12.62 15.40
CA ARG A 88 7.10 -12.49 15.65
C ARG A 88 7.84 -11.65 14.60
N LEU A 89 7.31 -11.54 13.38
CA LEU A 89 7.91 -10.76 12.31
C LEU A 89 7.52 -9.30 12.45
N ILE A 90 6.24 -9.04 12.72
CA ILE A 90 5.69 -7.70 12.96
C ILE A 90 6.36 -7.06 14.18
N LYS A 91 6.60 -7.83 15.26
CA LYS A 91 7.33 -7.36 16.44
C LYS A 91 8.75 -6.81 16.14
N LYS A 92 9.35 -7.15 14.99
CA LYS A 92 10.69 -6.68 14.58
C LYS A 92 10.63 -5.47 13.64
N THR A 93 9.44 -4.95 13.38
CA THR A 93 9.18 -3.84 12.48
C THR A 93 9.06 -2.53 13.28
N SER A 94 9.54 -1.42 12.71
CA SER A 94 9.41 -0.09 13.32
C SER A 94 8.17 0.64 12.82
N ILE A 95 7.87 0.53 11.52
CA ILE A 95 6.70 1.13 10.88
C ILE A 95 5.91 0.05 10.14
N PHE A 96 4.63 -0.09 10.44
CA PHE A 96 3.71 -0.93 9.71
C PHE A 96 2.90 -0.09 8.73
N HIS A 97 3.21 -0.20 7.43
CA HIS A 97 2.51 0.53 6.40
C HIS A 97 1.47 -0.32 5.66
N TYR A 98 0.28 0.21 5.46
CA TYR A 98 -0.87 -0.49 4.87
C TYR A 98 -1.76 0.46 4.04
N GLY A 99 -2.65 -0.11 3.25
CA GLY A 99 -3.60 0.66 2.42
C GLY A 99 -4.92 -0.06 2.21
N SER A 100 -5.94 0.62 1.67
CA SER A 100 -7.31 0.10 1.67
C SER A 100 -7.57 -1.05 0.70
N ILE A 101 -6.67 -1.31 -0.26
CA ILE A 101 -6.84 -2.37 -1.27
C ILE A 101 -6.88 -3.75 -0.62
N SER A 102 -6.13 -3.95 0.47
CA SER A 102 -6.15 -5.24 1.17
C SER A 102 -7.44 -5.50 1.93
N LEU A 103 -8.29 -4.49 2.12
CA LEU A 103 -9.55 -4.57 2.86
C LEU A 103 -10.76 -4.84 1.95
N ILE A 104 -10.51 -5.23 0.69
CA ILE A 104 -11.58 -5.42 -0.30
C ILE A 104 -12.19 -6.82 -0.22
N GLU A 105 -11.36 -7.86 -0.16
CA GLU A 105 -11.76 -9.26 -0.32
C GLU A 105 -11.20 -10.15 0.80
N GLU A 106 -11.97 -11.16 1.19
CA GLU A 106 -11.48 -12.26 2.04
C GLU A 106 -10.72 -13.30 1.20
N PRO A 107 -9.75 -14.03 1.79
CA PRO A 107 -9.32 -13.99 3.21
C PRO A 107 -8.34 -12.85 3.56
N PHE A 108 -7.88 -12.11 2.55
CA PHE A 108 -6.80 -11.13 2.73
C PHE A 108 -7.17 -9.98 3.67
N ARG A 109 -8.44 -9.59 3.70
CA ARG A 109 -8.95 -8.59 4.63
C ARG A 109 -8.74 -9.02 6.08
N SER A 110 -9.19 -10.22 6.47
CA SER A 110 -9.02 -10.72 7.83
C SER A 110 -7.54 -10.81 8.21
N ALA A 111 -6.70 -11.30 7.28
CA ALA A 111 -5.26 -11.36 7.48
C ALA A 111 -4.62 -9.99 7.74
N HIS A 112 -5.04 -8.96 6.99
CA HIS A 112 -4.53 -7.61 7.20
C HIS A 112 -5.00 -6.98 8.50
N LEU A 113 -6.24 -7.22 8.93
CA LEU A 113 -6.73 -6.71 10.22
C LEU A 113 -5.94 -7.30 11.38
N VAL A 114 -5.68 -8.61 11.38
CA VAL A 114 -4.82 -9.26 12.39
C VAL A 114 -3.39 -8.71 12.36
N ALA A 115 -2.86 -8.39 11.18
CA ALA A 115 -1.53 -7.81 11.07
C ALA A 115 -1.47 -6.38 11.65
N ILE A 116 -2.52 -5.57 11.45
CA ILE A 116 -2.65 -4.23 12.06
C ILE A 116 -2.74 -4.35 13.58
N ASP A 117 -3.59 -5.25 14.10
CA ASP A 117 -3.72 -5.50 15.55
C ASP A 117 -2.38 -5.88 16.19
N PHE A 118 -1.59 -6.73 15.52
CA PHE A 118 -0.25 -7.06 16.00
C PHE A 118 0.71 -5.88 15.94
N ALA A 119 0.63 -5.06 14.90
CA ALA A 119 1.49 -3.89 14.76
C ALA A 119 1.22 -2.87 15.87
N GLU A 120 -0.05 -2.58 16.14
CA GLU A 120 -0.49 -1.74 17.25
C GLU A 120 0.01 -2.32 18.59
N LYS A 121 -0.26 -3.60 18.84
CA LYS A 121 0.13 -4.30 20.07
C LYS A 121 1.64 -4.27 20.33
N TYR A 122 2.47 -4.31 19.29
CA TYR A 122 3.93 -4.25 19.42
C TYR A 122 4.51 -2.84 19.35
N GLY A 123 3.66 -1.80 19.29
CA GLY A 123 4.09 -0.41 19.27
C GLY A 123 4.79 -0.01 17.97
N CYS A 124 4.41 -0.61 16.85
CA CYS A 124 4.82 -0.12 15.54
C CYS A 124 4.12 1.20 15.24
N VAL A 125 4.78 2.11 14.53
CA VAL A 125 4.09 3.26 13.94
C VAL A 125 3.21 2.77 12.80
N LEU A 126 1.92 3.09 12.85
CA LEU A 126 0.92 2.70 11.87
C LEU A 126 0.83 3.76 10.77
N SER A 127 1.31 3.44 9.56
CA SER A 127 1.26 4.33 8.40
C SER A 127 0.20 3.86 7.39
N TYR A 128 -0.72 4.74 7.03
CA TYR A 128 -1.83 4.43 6.15
C TYR A 128 -1.79 5.26 4.85
N ASP A 129 -1.97 4.60 3.71
CA ASP A 129 -2.24 5.22 2.40
C ASP A 129 -3.56 4.62 1.85
N PRO A 130 -4.67 5.37 1.83
CA PRO A 130 -5.96 4.86 1.38
C PRO A 130 -5.91 4.21 -0.01
N ILE A 131 -5.14 4.79 -0.95
CA ILE A 131 -5.03 4.36 -2.35
C ILE A 131 -6.43 4.11 -2.94
N LEU A 132 -7.19 5.18 -3.12
CA LEU A 132 -8.56 5.11 -3.65
C LEU A 132 -8.57 4.42 -5.03
N ARG A 133 -9.29 3.30 -5.12
CA ARG A 133 -9.51 2.52 -6.35
C ARG A 133 -10.99 2.17 -6.48
N PRO A 134 -11.84 3.11 -6.94
CA PRO A 134 -13.29 2.90 -6.99
C PRO A 134 -13.68 1.72 -7.87
N SER A 135 -12.93 1.47 -8.95
CA SER A 135 -13.16 0.35 -9.87
C SER A 135 -13.04 -1.04 -9.24
N LEU A 136 -12.45 -1.15 -8.05
CA LEU A 136 -12.32 -2.40 -7.30
C LEU A 136 -13.41 -2.60 -6.25
N ARG A 137 -14.35 -1.66 -6.11
CA ARG A 137 -15.39 -1.68 -5.08
C ARG A 137 -16.79 -1.69 -5.73
N PRO A 138 -17.79 -2.36 -5.13
CA PRO A 138 -19.14 -2.40 -5.69
C PRO A 138 -19.83 -1.04 -5.78
N SER A 139 -19.49 -0.11 -4.87
CA SER A 139 -20.05 1.23 -4.82
C SER A 139 -19.10 2.21 -4.13
N SER A 140 -19.28 3.51 -4.38
CA SER A 140 -18.54 4.57 -3.68
C SER A 140 -18.74 4.52 -2.17
N GLU A 141 -19.95 4.18 -1.70
CA GLU A 141 -20.23 4.00 -0.28
C GLU A 141 -19.42 2.84 0.34
N THR A 142 -19.30 1.72 -0.37
CA THR A 142 -18.49 0.57 0.09
C THR A 142 -17.00 0.93 0.07
N ALA A 143 -16.56 1.74 -0.89
CA ALA A 143 -15.20 2.26 -0.93
C ALA A 143 -14.91 3.15 0.29
N LEU A 144 -15.79 4.12 0.58
CA LEU A 144 -15.68 5.02 1.72
C LEU A 144 -15.62 4.24 3.04
N LYS A 145 -16.58 3.33 3.27
CA LYS A 145 -16.61 2.47 4.47
C LYS A 145 -15.33 1.65 4.63
N GLY A 146 -14.83 1.07 3.55
CA GLY A 146 -13.60 0.28 3.59
C GLY A 146 -12.35 1.12 3.87
N ILE A 147 -12.26 2.31 3.29
CA ILE A 147 -11.15 3.24 3.55
C ILE A 147 -11.17 3.70 5.02
N MET A 148 -12.33 4.16 5.49
CA MET A 148 -12.45 4.70 6.84
C MET A 148 -12.31 3.65 7.95
N SER A 149 -12.57 2.38 7.66
CA SER A 149 -12.58 1.29 8.67
C SER A 149 -11.29 1.11 9.48
N VAL A 150 -10.15 1.60 8.97
CA VAL A 150 -8.82 1.48 9.60
C VAL A 150 -8.08 2.82 9.66
N CYS A 151 -8.73 3.91 9.24
CA CYS A 151 -8.10 5.23 9.16
C CYS A 151 -7.78 5.76 10.56
N ASP A 152 -8.71 5.62 11.49
CA ASP A 152 -8.59 6.09 12.88
C ASP A 152 -7.55 5.31 13.71
N GLN A 153 -7.06 4.18 13.18
CA GLN A 153 -5.99 3.39 13.80
C GLN A 153 -4.60 3.88 13.39
N SER A 154 -4.50 4.74 12.36
CA SER A 154 -3.21 5.17 11.84
C SER A 154 -2.60 6.30 12.66
N ASP A 155 -1.28 6.24 12.87
CA ASP A 155 -0.50 7.36 13.39
C ASP A 155 -0.19 8.38 12.29
N ILE A 156 -0.01 7.90 11.05
CA ILE A 156 0.35 8.71 9.89
C ILE A 156 -0.53 8.31 8.71
N THR A 157 -1.44 9.18 8.30
CA THR A 157 -2.18 9.03 7.05
C THR A 157 -1.61 9.93 5.96
N LYS A 158 -1.23 9.33 4.84
CA LYS A 158 -0.93 10.06 3.60
C LYS A 158 -2.15 9.98 2.69
N ILE A 159 -2.65 11.13 2.26
CA ILE A 159 -3.87 11.24 1.46
C ILE A 159 -3.70 12.29 0.37
N SER A 160 -4.17 12.03 -0.84
CA SER A 160 -4.16 13.01 -1.93
C SER A 160 -5.35 13.99 -1.83
N HIS A 161 -5.27 15.12 -2.52
CA HIS A 161 -6.37 16.08 -2.57
C HIS A 161 -7.66 15.46 -3.11
N GLU A 162 -7.56 14.63 -4.15
CA GLU A 162 -8.70 13.92 -4.73
C GLU A 162 -9.30 12.90 -3.75
N GLU A 163 -8.45 12.24 -2.97
CA GLU A 163 -8.90 11.31 -1.93
C GLU A 163 -9.60 12.05 -0.80
N VAL A 164 -9.09 13.19 -0.33
CA VAL A 164 -9.78 14.00 0.69
C VAL A 164 -11.15 14.44 0.18
N ALA A 165 -11.21 15.02 -1.03
CA ALA A 165 -12.47 15.45 -1.63
C ALA A 165 -13.50 14.31 -1.73
N PHE A 166 -13.05 13.09 -2.03
CA PHE A 166 -13.90 11.91 -2.01
C PHE A 166 -14.39 11.54 -0.60
N LEU A 167 -13.53 11.62 0.42
CA LEU A 167 -13.88 11.26 1.80
C LEU A 167 -14.88 12.22 2.44
N ILE A 168 -14.78 13.52 2.13
CA ILE A 168 -15.64 14.56 2.71
C ILE A 168 -16.84 14.91 1.82
N GLY A 169 -17.08 14.16 0.74
CA GLY A 169 -18.25 14.39 -0.11
C GLY A 169 -18.21 15.66 -0.96
N GLY A 170 -17.01 16.22 -1.20
CA GLY A 170 -16.81 17.42 -2.03
C GLY A 170 -16.79 18.74 -1.27
N ASP A 171 -16.82 18.71 0.07
CA ASP A 171 -16.59 19.90 0.90
C ASP A 171 -15.14 20.40 0.79
N ASP A 172 -14.84 21.58 1.36
CA ASP A 172 -13.47 22.13 1.34
C ASP A 172 -12.57 21.29 2.26
N PRO A 173 -11.49 20.66 1.75
CA PRO A 173 -10.57 19.88 2.56
C PRO A 173 -9.79 20.70 3.60
N TYR A 174 -9.89 22.04 3.54
CA TYR A 174 -9.27 22.98 4.47
C TYR A 174 -10.27 23.67 5.41
N ASP A 175 -11.47 23.10 5.61
CA ASP A 175 -12.42 23.62 6.61
C ASP A 175 -11.81 23.65 8.03
N ASN A 176 -12.30 24.58 8.85
CA ASN A 176 -11.68 25.15 10.04
C ASN A 176 -11.44 24.17 11.21
N ASP A 177 -11.87 22.92 11.09
CA ASP A 177 -11.69 21.88 12.12
C ASP A 177 -10.35 21.13 11.99
N VAL A 178 -9.58 21.36 10.92
CA VAL A 178 -8.25 20.76 10.73
C VAL A 178 -7.15 21.74 11.12
N GLU A 179 -6.30 21.37 12.08
CA GLU A 179 -5.15 22.17 12.43
C GLU A 179 -4.08 22.11 11.32
N PHE A 180 -4.12 23.08 10.41
CA PHE A 180 -3.18 23.18 9.30
C PHE A 180 -1.81 23.69 9.77
N LYS A 181 -0.80 22.82 9.71
CA LYS A 181 0.58 23.12 10.15
C LYS A 181 1.48 23.74 9.07
N GLY A 182 0.98 23.96 7.86
CA GLY A 182 1.70 24.63 6.77
C GLY A 182 1.99 23.76 5.56
N TRP A 183 2.57 24.39 4.55
CA TRP A 183 2.94 23.75 3.28
C TRP A 183 4.39 23.28 3.30
N VAL A 184 4.66 22.13 2.69
CA VAL A 184 6.01 21.67 2.37
C VAL A 184 6.31 22.00 0.91
N ALA A 185 7.51 22.52 0.63
CA ALA A 185 7.90 22.88 -0.74
C ALA A 185 7.94 21.64 -1.65
N GLY A 186 7.26 21.74 -2.79
CA GLY A 186 7.29 20.72 -3.85
C GLY A 186 8.36 21.01 -4.89
N VAL A 187 8.69 19.99 -5.69
CA VAL A 187 9.53 20.13 -6.88
C VAL A 187 8.63 20.14 -8.11
N LYS A 188 8.81 21.15 -8.98
CA LYS A 188 8.14 21.18 -10.28
C LYS A 188 8.92 20.28 -11.24
N ASP A 189 8.23 19.33 -11.85
CA ASP A 189 8.81 18.37 -12.80
C ASP A 189 7.92 18.21 -14.04
N GLU A 190 8.52 17.81 -15.16
CA GLU A 190 7.81 17.45 -16.38
C GLU A 190 7.62 15.93 -16.42
N ALA A 191 6.50 15.48 -15.87
CA ALA A 191 6.25 14.06 -15.66
C ALA A 191 6.14 13.28 -16.98
N VAL A 192 7.03 12.31 -17.18
CA VAL A 192 6.96 11.33 -18.28
C VAL A 192 5.92 10.24 -17.97
N ASP A 193 5.91 9.74 -16.74
CA ASP A 193 4.91 8.82 -16.19
C ASP A 193 4.76 9.08 -14.69
N THR A 194 3.53 9.30 -14.21
CA THR A 194 3.27 9.53 -12.77
C THR A 194 2.97 8.22 -12.01
N THR A 195 3.01 7.07 -12.68
CA THR A 195 2.80 5.77 -12.06
C THR A 195 3.85 5.55 -10.99
N GLY A 196 3.41 5.27 -9.77
CA GLY A 196 4.29 5.09 -8.63
C GLY A 196 4.74 6.37 -7.92
N ALA A 197 4.32 7.55 -8.36
CA ALA A 197 4.69 8.82 -7.70
C ALA A 197 4.24 8.85 -6.22
N SER A 198 2.99 8.45 -5.94
CA SER A 198 2.45 8.37 -4.57
C SER A 198 3.24 7.38 -3.70
N PHE A 199 3.58 6.21 -4.24
CA PHE A 199 4.37 5.20 -3.52
C PHE A 199 5.79 5.69 -3.25
N SER A 200 6.39 6.44 -4.18
CA SER A 200 7.72 7.03 -4.00
C SER A 200 7.72 8.13 -2.93
N PHE A 201 6.64 8.92 -2.86
CA PHE A 201 6.46 9.96 -1.85
C PHE A 201 6.33 9.36 -0.44
N ALA A 202 5.42 8.39 -0.25
CA ALA A 202 5.33 7.64 0.99
C ALA A 202 6.69 6.96 1.30
N GLY A 203 7.31 6.40 0.26
CA GLY A 203 8.71 5.95 0.17
C GLY A 203 9.68 6.79 0.97
N GLY A 204 9.85 8.02 0.50
CA GLY A 204 10.77 8.99 1.08
C GLY A 204 10.40 9.38 2.50
N ILE A 205 9.11 9.60 2.80
CA ILE A 205 8.66 10.00 4.14
C ILE A 205 9.00 8.92 5.16
N LEU A 206 8.59 7.67 4.93
CA LEU A 206 8.85 6.61 5.91
C LEU A 206 10.34 6.35 6.05
N ASN A 207 11.13 6.50 4.97
CA ASN A 207 12.58 6.40 5.04
C ASN A 207 13.20 7.45 5.98
N ILE A 208 12.72 8.69 5.93
CA ILE A 208 13.17 9.76 6.82
C ILE A 208 12.79 9.46 8.27
N LEU A 209 11.60 8.91 8.52
CA LEU A 209 11.09 8.66 9.87
C LEU A 209 11.79 7.52 10.63
N THR A 210 12.50 6.62 9.95
CA THR A 210 13.30 5.58 10.63
C THR A 210 14.82 5.77 10.47
N SER A 211 15.26 6.87 9.89
CA SER A 211 16.68 7.24 9.85
C SER A 211 17.11 7.83 11.19
#